data_AF-A0A1X2GLB0-F1
#
_entry.id   AF-A0A1X2GLB0-F1
#
_cell.length_a   1.000
_cell.length_b   1.000
_cell.length_c   1.000
_cell.angle_alpha   90.00
_cell.angle_beta   90.00
_cell.angle_gamma   90.00
#
_symmetry.space_group_name_H-M   'P 1'
#
loop_
_entity.id
_entity.type
_entity.pdbx_description
1 polymer ?
#
loop_
_entity_poly.entity_id
_entity_poly.type
_entity_poly.pdbx_seq_one_letter_code
_entity_poly.pdbx_strand_id
1 'polypeptide(L)'
;NEFQVSAVDPGRRVTVTAALGDDRNAPIRRVTSKEIQAQAGTKARSIKAEQRKAATMINMDQSPMSFKAWETALPTTRTASCDTYDNHVECLLQNMDNVLDMYGQEHSRDRFAAFRGRQRSHDFAANVLRNSGKKYCRSNRKKTKRNR
;
A
#
# COMPACT_ATOMS: atom_id res chain seq x y z
N ASN A 1 26.35 16.02 -15.05
CA ASN A 1 24.96 15.94 -14.54
C ASN A 1 24.95 15.20 -13.21
N GLU A 2 25.38 15.89 -12.16
CA GLU A 2 25.42 15.35 -10.81
C GLU A 2 24.14 15.78 -10.10
N PHE A 3 23.27 14.83 -9.73
CA PHE A 3 22.06 15.13 -8.97
C PHE A 3 22.41 15.04 -7.48
N GLN A 4 22.56 16.17 -6.80
CA GLN A 4 22.77 16.18 -5.36
C GLN A 4 21.42 16.04 -4.64
N VAL A 5 21.28 14.98 -3.82
CA VAL A 5 20.08 14.75 -3.00
C VAL A 5 20.06 15.77 -1.86
N SER A 6 19.27 16.83 -2.02
CA SER A 6 19.07 17.86 -1.00
C SER A 6 17.99 17.40 0.01
N ALA A 7 18.46 17.00 1.20
CA ALA A 7 17.77 16.86 2.48
C ALA A 7 16.41 16.14 2.55
N VAL A 8 16.34 15.13 3.41
CA VAL A 8 15.08 14.49 3.84
C VAL A 8 14.34 15.45 4.78
N ASP A 9 13.12 15.86 4.41
CA ASP A 9 12.25 16.74 5.21
C ASP A 9 11.90 16.07 6.57
N PRO A 10 12.24 16.69 7.72
CA PRO A 10 11.96 16.13 9.05
C PRO A 10 10.46 15.93 9.32
N GLY A 11 9.58 16.67 8.63
CA GLY A 11 8.13 16.50 8.70
C GLY A 11 7.56 15.40 7.80
N ARG A 12 8.41 14.69 7.02
CA ARG A 12 8.03 13.68 6.01
C ARG A 12 6.98 14.16 4.99
N ARG A 13 6.81 15.48 4.81
CA ARG A 13 5.85 16.02 3.84
C ARG A 13 6.39 15.87 2.43
N VAL A 14 7.67 16.09 2.23
CA VAL A 14 8.36 15.93 0.94
C VAL A 14 9.23 14.66 0.96
N THR A 15 9.01 13.76 0.00
CA THR A 15 9.78 12.51 -0.10
C THR A 15 11.05 12.72 -0.91
N VAL A 16 10.96 13.49 -2.00
CA VAL A 16 12.09 13.73 -2.90
C VAL A 16 12.05 15.17 -3.38
N THR A 17 13.23 15.81 -3.37
CA THR A 17 13.46 17.16 -3.88
C THR A 17 14.62 17.11 -4.88
N ALA A 18 14.47 17.82 -6.00
CA ALA A 18 15.55 18.04 -6.96
C ALA A 18 15.62 19.53 -7.30
N ALA A 19 16.82 20.11 -7.24
CA ALA A 19 17.12 21.41 -7.83
C ALA A 19 17.72 21.17 -9.22
N LEU A 20 17.30 21.96 -10.22
CA LEU A 20 17.89 21.91 -11.57
C LEU A 20 18.81 23.12 -11.78
N GLY A 21 20.13 22.89 -11.71
CA GLY A 21 21.18 23.90 -11.93
C GLY A 21 21.92 24.31 -10.65
N ASP A 22 23.08 24.94 -10.82
CA ASP A 22 23.95 25.41 -9.72
C ASP A 22 23.60 26.82 -9.21
N ASP A 23 22.61 27.47 -9.82
CA ASP A 23 22.21 28.83 -9.45
C ASP A 23 21.30 28.86 -8.23
N ARG A 24 21.41 29.93 -7.42
CA ARG A 24 20.51 30.19 -6.28
C ARG A 24 19.03 30.29 -6.67
N ASN A 25 18.73 30.50 -7.95
CA ASN A 25 17.37 30.57 -8.52
C ASN A 25 16.96 29.28 -9.26
N ALA A 26 17.70 28.19 -9.13
CA ALA A 26 17.38 26.91 -9.75
C ALA A 26 15.95 26.45 -9.39
N PRO A 27 15.12 26.05 -10.38
CA PRO A 27 13.77 25.58 -10.11
C PRO A 27 13.80 24.31 -9.25
N ILE A 28 13.20 24.40 -8.06
CA ILE A 28 13.10 23.28 -7.12
C ILE A 28 11.84 22.47 -7.44
N ARG A 29 12.03 21.19 -7.74
CA ARG A 29 10.96 20.22 -7.97
C ARG A 29 10.85 19.31 -6.75
N ARG A 30 9.62 19.01 -6.35
CA ARG A 30 9.31 18.26 -5.13
C ARG A 30 8.19 17.26 -5.37
N VAL A 31 8.31 16.08 -4.80
CA VAL A 31 7.24 15.08 -4.77
C VAL A 31 6.97 14.71 -3.32
N THR A 32 5.71 14.81 -2.92
CA THR A 32 5.28 14.53 -1.54
C THR A 32 4.97 13.05 -1.33
N SER A 33 5.07 12.61 -0.08
CA SER A 33 4.72 11.23 0.32
C SER A 33 3.26 10.93 -0.03
N LYS A 34 2.40 11.95 0.10
CA LYS A 34 0.98 11.86 -0.25
C LYS A 34 0.77 11.63 -1.75
N GLU A 35 1.53 12.30 -2.61
CA GLU A 35 1.44 12.12 -4.07
C GLU A 35 1.93 10.73 -4.49
N ILE A 36 3.05 10.27 -3.94
CA ILE A 36 3.56 8.90 -4.20
C ILE A 36 2.55 7.86 -3.76
N GLN A 37 2.01 7.96 -2.53
CA GLN A 37 1.02 7.00 -2.03
C GLN A 37 -0.31 7.06 -2.80
N ALA A 38 -0.74 8.25 -3.21
CA ALA A 38 -1.92 8.42 -4.04
C ALA A 38 -1.76 7.75 -5.41
N GLN A 39 -0.59 7.90 -6.05
CA GLN A 39 -0.27 7.22 -7.30
C GLN A 39 -0.11 5.71 -7.13
N ALA A 40 0.47 5.29 -6.01
CA ALA A 40 0.61 3.88 -5.71
C ALA A 40 -0.76 3.21 -5.61
N GLY A 41 -1.77 3.86 -5.03
CA GLY A 41 -3.13 3.33 -4.86
C GLY A 41 -3.24 2.24 -3.79
N THR A 42 -2.21 2.09 -2.96
CA THR A 42 -2.08 1.09 -1.88
C THR A 42 -3.22 1.21 -0.87
N LYS A 43 -3.53 2.44 -0.43
CA LYS A 43 -4.61 2.71 0.54
C LYS A 43 -5.99 2.25 0.06
N ALA A 44 -6.32 2.48 -1.20
CA ALA A 44 -7.63 2.07 -1.72
C ALA A 44 -7.77 0.54 -1.72
N ARG A 45 -6.69 -0.17 -2.08
CA ARG A 45 -6.67 -1.64 -2.04
C ARG A 45 -6.67 -2.19 -0.62
N SER A 46 -5.97 -1.57 0.33
CA SER A 46 -6.00 -2.00 1.73
C SER A 46 -7.39 -1.87 2.33
N ILE A 47 -8.10 -0.76 2.06
CA ILE A 47 -9.49 -0.57 2.48
C ILE A 47 -10.39 -1.66 1.89
N LYS A 48 -10.27 -1.96 0.58
CA LYS A 48 -11.05 -3.04 -0.06
C LYS A 48 -10.76 -4.40 0.59
N ALA A 49 -9.49 -4.69 0.88
CA ALA A 49 -9.10 -5.95 1.53
C ALA A 49 -9.68 -6.06 2.95
N GLU A 50 -9.64 -4.98 3.74
CA GLU A 50 -10.26 -4.95 5.07
C GLU A 50 -11.78 -5.12 5.01
N GLN A 51 -12.44 -4.49 4.04
CA GLN A 51 -13.88 -4.67 3.80
C GLN A 51 -14.22 -6.12 3.47
N ARG A 52 -13.42 -6.77 2.60
CA ARG A 52 -13.60 -8.19 2.30
C ARG A 52 -13.45 -9.05 3.55
N LYS A 53 -12.40 -8.85 4.34
CA LYS A 53 -12.20 -9.59 5.61
C LYS A 53 -13.35 -9.38 6.60
N ALA A 54 -13.95 -8.19 6.64
CA ALA A 54 -15.09 -7.90 7.50
C ALA A 54 -16.40 -8.52 6.99
N ALA A 55 -16.54 -8.69 5.67
CA ALA A 55 -17.73 -9.27 5.05
C ALA A 55 -17.70 -10.81 4.98
N THR A 56 -16.50 -11.41 4.88
CA THR A 56 -16.34 -12.87 4.89
C THR A 56 -16.65 -13.42 6.28
N MET A 57 -17.62 -14.31 6.37
CA MET A 57 -17.95 -15.04 7.60
C MET A 57 -17.25 -16.39 7.61
N ILE A 58 -16.73 -16.79 8.77
CA ILE A 58 -16.18 -18.11 9.04
C ILE A 58 -17.12 -18.81 10.02
N ASN A 59 -17.52 -20.03 9.67
CA ASN A 59 -18.25 -20.91 10.56
C ASN A 59 -17.23 -21.74 11.35
N MET A 60 -16.95 -21.33 12.58
CA MET A 60 -16.33 -22.22 13.57
C MET A 60 -17.43 -22.92 14.36
N ASP A 61 -17.16 -24.13 14.83
CA ASP A 61 -18.04 -25.21 15.33
C ASP A 61 -19.23 -24.86 16.26
N GLN A 62 -19.48 -23.60 16.59
CA GLN A 62 -20.72 -23.13 17.25
C GLN A 62 -20.96 -21.61 17.19
N SER A 63 -20.15 -20.81 16.51
CA SER A 63 -20.35 -19.36 16.46
C SER A 63 -19.80 -18.75 15.16
N PRO A 64 -20.67 -18.29 14.25
CA PRO A 64 -20.22 -17.61 13.05
C PRO A 64 -19.61 -16.26 13.43
N MET A 65 -18.39 -16.00 12.95
CA MET A 65 -17.71 -14.71 13.16
C MET A 65 -17.07 -14.23 11.86
N SER A 66 -16.82 -12.92 11.74
CA SER A 66 -16.11 -12.40 10.55
C SER A 66 -14.67 -12.89 10.51
N PHE A 67 -14.12 -13.08 9.30
CA PHE A 67 -12.73 -13.45 9.09
C PHE A 67 -11.79 -12.45 9.78
N LYS A 68 -12.12 -11.16 9.73
CA LYS A 68 -11.36 -10.11 10.43
C LYS A 68 -11.29 -10.35 11.94
N ALA A 69 -12.42 -10.68 12.57
CA ALA A 69 -12.49 -10.89 14.01
C ALA A 69 -11.70 -12.14 14.40
N TRP A 70 -11.82 -13.22 13.62
CA TRP A 70 -11.08 -14.45 13.81
C TRP A 70 -9.56 -14.22 13.67
N GLU A 71 -9.15 -13.54 12.60
CA GLU A 71 -7.73 -13.23 12.34
C GLU A 71 -7.13 -12.35 13.44
N THR A 72 -7.91 -11.44 14.02
CA THR A 72 -7.46 -10.57 15.13
C THR A 72 -7.30 -11.36 16.43
N ALA A 73 -8.09 -12.42 16.62
CA ALA A 73 -8.03 -13.29 17.78
C ALA A 73 -6.92 -14.36 17.68
N LEU A 74 -6.31 -14.55 16.48
CA LEU A 74 -5.23 -15.51 16.30
C LEU A 74 -4.04 -15.18 17.23
N PRO A 75 -3.46 -16.20 17.89
CA PRO A 75 -2.22 -16.04 18.63
C PRO A 75 -1.13 -15.48 17.70
N THR A 76 -0.34 -14.51 18.18
CA THR A 76 0.72 -13.91 17.35
C THR A 76 1.97 -14.79 17.41
N THR A 77 2.58 -15.08 16.27
CA THR A 77 3.85 -15.83 16.17
C THR A 77 5.06 -15.17 16.84
N ARG A 78 4.87 -13.97 17.43
CA ARG A 78 5.93 -13.16 18.03
C ARG A 78 6.15 -13.45 19.51
N THR A 79 5.42 -14.41 20.10
CA THR A 79 5.65 -14.88 21.47
C THR A 79 6.64 -16.04 21.47
N ALA A 80 7.63 -15.99 22.36
CA ALA A 80 8.72 -16.97 22.46
C ALA A 80 8.31 -18.36 23.02
N SER A 81 7.00 -18.63 23.16
CA SER A 81 6.48 -19.88 23.71
C SER A 81 6.10 -20.85 22.60
N CYS A 82 6.59 -22.09 22.69
CA CYS A 82 6.28 -23.17 21.75
C CYS A 82 4.77 -23.47 21.73
N ASP A 83 4.13 -23.55 22.88
CA ASP A 83 2.67 -23.81 22.99
C ASP A 83 1.84 -22.75 22.25
N THR A 84 2.25 -21.47 22.34
CA THR A 84 1.54 -20.39 21.63
C THR A 84 1.70 -20.48 20.11
N TYR A 85 2.83 -21.00 19.65
CA TYR A 85 3.10 -21.23 18.25
C TYR A 85 2.32 -22.44 17.73
N ASP A 86 2.30 -23.54 18.50
CA ASP A 86 1.54 -24.74 18.15
C ASP A 86 0.04 -24.43 18.06
N ASN A 87 -0.50 -23.69 19.04
CA ASN A 87 -1.89 -23.20 18.99
C ASN A 87 -2.15 -22.31 17.75
N HIS A 88 -1.19 -21.47 17.36
CA HIS A 88 -1.33 -20.64 16.16
C HIS A 88 -1.41 -21.52 14.89
N VAL A 89 -0.52 -22.50 14.77
CA VAL A 89 -0.49 -23.43 13.64
C VAL A 89 -1.76 -24.27 13.59
N GLU A 90 -2.20 -24.78 14.74
CA GLU A 90 -3.43 -25.58 14.85
C GLU A 90 -4.66 -24.78 14.40
N CYS A 91 -4.85 -23.55 14.91
CA CYS A 91 -5.95 -22.68 14.51
C CYS A 91 -5.94 -22.37 13.00
N LEU A 92 -4.76 -22.18 12.40
CA LEU A 92 -4.62 -21.97 10.96
C LEU A 92 -4.98 -23.22 10.15
N LEU A 93 -4.50 -24.39 10.57
CA LEU A 93 -4.75 -25.65 9.87
C LEU A 93 -6.23 -26.06 9.95
N GLN A 94 -6.88 -25.87 11.10
CA GLN A 94 -8.31 -26.12 11.27
C GLN A 94 -9.17 -25.25 10.34
N ASN A 95 -8.70 -24.06 9.98
CA ASN A 95 -9.41 -23.09 9.13
C ASN A 95 -8.75 -22.89 7.76
N MET A 96 -7.96 -23.86 7.31
CA MET A 96 -7.09 -23.71 6.13
C MET A 96 -7.87 -23.31 4.87
N ASP A 97 -9.04 -23.89 4.64
CA ASP A 97 -9.88 -23.57 3.47
C ASP A 97 -10.30 -22.09 3.45
N ASN A 98 -10.71 -21.55 4.60
CA ASN A 98 -11.10 -20.15 4.74
C ASN A 98 -9.89 -19.21 4.54
N VAL A 99 -8.72 -19.61 5.03
CA VAL A 99 -7.47 -18.86 4.84
C VAL A 99 -7.08 -18.86 3.36
N LEU A 100 -7.13 -20.01 2.70
CA LEU A 100 -6.78 -20.15 1.29
C LEU A 100 -7.75 -19.41 0.37
N ASP A 101 -9.05 -19.40 0.66
CA ASP A 101 -10.01 -18.60 -0.10
C ASP A 101 -9.75 -17.09 0.07
N MET A 102 -9.56 -16.64 1.32
CA MET A 102 -9.34 -15.23 1.63
C MET A 102 -8.01 -14.70 1.07
N TYR A 103 -6.95 -15.52 1.13
CA TYR A 103 -5.60 -15.18 0.68
C TYR A 103 -5.20 -15.79 -0.66
N GLY A 104 -6.17 -16.32 -1.40
CA GLY A 104 -5.96 -17.00 -2.66
C GLY A 104 -5.66 -16.09 -3.83
N GLN A 105 -6.22 -16.44 -4.99
CA GLN A 105 -5.85 -15.82 -6.27
C GLN A 105 -6.18 -14.32 -6.33
N GLU A 106 -7.34 -13.90 -5.84
CA GLU A 106 -7.73 -12.48 -5.89
C GLU A 106 -6.83 -11.62 -4.99
N HIS A 107 -6.55 -12.09 -3.77
CA HIS A 107 -5.61 -11.41 -2.88
C HIS A 107 -4.22 -11.28 -3.53
N SER A 108 -3.72 -12.34 -4.16
CA SER A 108 -2.46 -12.35 -4.88
C SER A 108 -2.44 -11.34 -6.04
N ARG A 109 -3.54 -11.26 -6.82
CA ARG A 109 -3.72 -10.25 -7.88
C ARG A 109 -3.69 -8.82 -7.31
N ASP A 110 -4.36 -8.59 -6.18
CA ASP A 110 -4.36 -7.28 -5.51
C ASP A 110 -2.98 -6.90 -4.99
N ARG A 111 -2.20 -7.85 -4.44
CA ARG A 111 -0.80 -7.63 -4.06
C ARG A 111 0.08 -7.31 -5.26
N PHE A 112 -0.09 -8.02 -6.37
CA PHE A 112 0.65 -7.74 -7.60
C PHE A 112 0.29 -6.37 -8.19
N ALA A 113 -0.99 -6.01 -8.20
CA ALA A 113 -1.45 -4.68 -8.58
C ALA A 113 -0.88 -3.59 -7.65
N ALA A 114 -0.75 -3.88 -6.35
CA ALA A 114 -0.10 -2.99 -5.40
C ALA A 114 1.38 -2.79 -5.68
N PHE A 115 2.10 -3.87 -6.02
CA PHE A 115 3.49 -3.81 -6.42
C PHE A 115 3.68 -2.96 -7.69
N ARG A 116 2.91 -3.21 -8.75
CA ARG A 116 2.93 -2.40 -9.98
C ARG A 116 2.52 -0.95 -9.73
N GLY A 117 1.58 -0.71 -8.80
CA GLY A 117 1.21 0.63 -8.36
C GLY A 117 2.41 1.38 -7.76
N ARG A 118 3.17 0.72 -6.88
CA ARG A 118 4.40 1.29 -6.30
C ARG A 118 5.44 1.62 -7.36
N GLN A 119 5.71 0.71 -8.29
CA GLN A 119 6.64 0.97 -9.40
C GLN A 119 6.22 2.22 -10.20
N ARG A 120 4.96 2.30 -10.64
CA ARG A 120 4.42 3.48 -11.33
C ARG A 120 4.50 4.76 -10.49
N SER A 121 4.40 4.66 -9.17
CA SER A 121 4.54 5.82 -8.29
C SER A 121 5.98 6.35 -8.23
N HIS A 122 6.97 5.46 -8.32
CA HIS A 122 8.38 5.84 -8.44
C HIS A 122 8.65 6.46 -9.82
N ASP A 123 8.13 5.87 -10.90
CA ASP A 123 8.25 6.43 -12.25
C ASP A 123 7.60 7.83 -12.34
N PHE A 124 6.42 8.00 -11.72
CA PHE A 124 5.79 9.30 -11.57
C PHE A 124 6.71 10.30 -10.86
N ALA A 125 7.31 9.91 -9.73
CA ALA A 125 8.20 10.78 -8.99
C ALA A 125 9.43 11.17 -9.83
N ALA A 126 10.06 10.20 -10.50
CA ALA A 126 11.19 10.43 -11.40
C ALA A 126 10.82 11.39 -12.54
N ASN A 127 9.66 11.21 -13.17
CA ASN A 127 9.18 12.08 -14.26
C ASN A 127 8.90 13.51 -13.79
N VAL A 128 8.32 13.69 -12.60
CA VAL A 128 8.10 15.02 -12.01
C VAL A 128 9.43 15.72 -11.76
N LEU A 129 10.44 15.00 -11.26
CA LEU A 129 11.75 15.57 -10.94
C LEU A 129 12.57 15.86 -12.20
N ARG A 130 12.57 14.96 -13.20
CA ARG A 130 13.42 15.07 -14.41
C ARG A 130 12.86 16.05 -15.45
N ASN A 131 11.56 15.98 -15.76
CA ASN A 131 10.98 16.66 -16.92
C ASN A 131 9.88 17.68 -16.57
N SER A 132 9.70 18.04 -15.30
CA SER A 132 8.50 18.77 -14.84
C SER A 132 7.20 18.04 -15.23
N GLY A 133 7.22 16.70 -15.16
CA GLY A 133 6.04 15.90 -15.45
C GLY A 133 4.80 16.38 -14.68
N LYS A 134 3.63 16.27 -15.30
CA LYS A 134 2.37 16.82 -14.76
C LYS A 134 2.09 16.26 -13.36
N LYS A 135 2.13 17.13 -12.34
CA LYS A 135 1.72 16.76 -10.98
C LYS A 135 0.23 16.45 -10.91
N TYR A 136 -0.12 15.66 -9.90
CA TYR A 136 -1.52 15.38 -9.60
C TYR A 136 -2.24 16.67 -9.16
N CYS A 137 -3.19 17.14 -9.97
CA CYS A 137 -4.10 18.25 -9.60
C CYS A 137 -5.51 17.72 -9.39
N ARG A 138 -6.05 17.88 -8.18
CA ARG A 138 -7.41 17.43 -7.82
C ARG A 138 -8.50 18.06 -8.70
N SER A 139 -8.28 19.30 -9.17
CA SER A 139 -9.15 20.02 -10.11
C SER A 139 -9.27 19.32 -11.48
N ASN A 140 -8.24 18.60 -11.91
CA ASN A 140 -8.22 17.92 -13.22
C ASN A 140 -8.93 16.57 -13.23
N ARG A 141 -9.43 16.07 -12.08
CA ARG A 141 -10.10 14.77 -11.93
C ARG A 141 -11.38 14.63 -12.77
N LYS A 142 -12.05 15.75 -13.09
CA LYS A 142 -13.32 15.73 -13.86
C LYS A 142 -13.12 15.45 -15.36
N LYS A 143 -11.90 15.61 -15.91
CA LYS A 143 -11.64 15.51 -17.37
C LYS A 143 -11.11 14.15 -17.84
N THR A 144 -10.78 13.22 -16.93
CA THR A 144 -10.16 11.93 -17.28
C THR A 144 -11.13 10.76 -17.48
N LYS A 145 -12.45 10.96 -17.29
CA LYS A 145 -13.46 9.94 -17.63
C LYS A 145 -13.73 9.82 -19.14
N ARG A 146 -13.27 10.77 -19.96
CA ARG A 146 -13.56 10.82 -21.40
C ARG A 146 -12.63 9.96 -22.26
N ASN A 147 -11.47 9.57 -21.73
CA ASN A 147 -10.46 8.74 -22.42
C ASN A 147 -10.18 7.44 -21.64
N ARG A 148 -11.24 6.77 -21.18
CA ARG A 148 -11.12 5.50 -20.48
C ARG A 148 -12.01 4.48 -21.17
#